data_AF-A0A446CXZ2-F1
#
_entry.id   AF-A0A446CXZ2-F1
#
_cell.length_a   1.000
_cell.length_b   1.000
_cell.length_c   1.000
_cell.angle_alpha   90.00
_cell.angle_beta   90.00
_cell.angle_gamma   90.00
#
_symmetry.space_group_name_H-M   'P 1'
#
loop_
_entity.id
_entity.type
_entity.pdbx_description
1 polymer ?
#
loop_
_entity_poly.entity_id
_entity_poly.type
_entity_poly.pdbx_seq_one_letter_code
_entity_poly.pdbx_strand_id
1 'polypeptide(L)'
;MRIKQFLPYRFTIVSLGATLNALRKQLYYELRDLDLRVVEVRVSRADASQLASTVVTLRCAPEQRKQLGAIALRLGQSPDVRRVHWQHESGADIAVLPA
;
A
#
# COMPACT_ATOMS: atom_id res chain seq x y z
N MET A 1 29.83 -9.27 6.36
CA MET A 1 28.60 -9.23 5.54
C MET A 1 27.40 -8.98 6.46
N ARG A 2 26.70 -7.84 6.37
CA ARG A 2 25.41 -7.66 7.07
C ARG A 2 24.31 -8.22 6.19
N ILE A 3 23.56 -9.19 6.68
CA ILE A 3 22.37 -9.72 6.02
C ILE A 3 21.31 -8.61 6.07
N LYS A 4 20.87 -8.10 4.91
CA LYS A 4 19.72 -7.17 4.86
C LYS A 4 18.47 -7.95 5.23
N GLN A 5 17.91 -7.69 6.41
CA GLN A 5 16.66 -8.30 6.84
C GLN A 5 15.51 -7.63 6.09
N PHE A 6 14.81 -8.40 5.27
CA PHE A 6 13.58 -7.95 4.61
C PHE A 6 12.40 -8.37 5.46
N LEU A 7 11.60 -7.40 5.86
CA LEU A 7 10.41 -7.62 6.66
C LEU A 7 9.16 -7.47 5.80
N PRO A 8 8.09 -8.22 6.11
CA PRO A 8 6.84 -8.10 5.38
C PRO A 8 6.04 -6.85 5.79
N TYR A 9 5.50 -6.16 4.79
CA TYR A 9 4.63 -5.01 4.95
C TYR A 9 3.36 -5.20 4.14
N ARG A 10 2.25 -4.67 4.65
CA ARG A 10 0.98 -4.58 3.93
C ARG A 10 0.74 -3.14 3.52
N PHE A 11 0.52 -2.91 2.23
CA PHE A 11 0.15 -1.63 1.64
C PHE A 11 -1.31 -1.71 1.18
N THR A 12 -2.16 -0.87 1.74
CA THR A 12 -3.60 -0.93 1.51
C THR A 12 -4.10 0.36 0.87
N ILE A 13 -4.85 0.21 -0.21
CA ILE A 13 -5.56 1.29 -0.91
C ILE A 13 -7.06 1.00 -0.79
N VAL A 14 -7.85 2.02 -0.48
CA VAL A 14 -9.31 2.04 -0.58
C VAL A 14 -9.69 3.24 -1.43
N SER A 15 -10.48 3.00 -2.48
CA SER A 15 -10.91 4.03 -3.43
C SER A 15 -12.29 3.70 -4.01
N LEU A 16 -12.81 4.57 -4.87
CA LEU A 16 -13.88 4.18 -5.79
C LEU A 16 -13.42 3.02 -6.69
N GLY A 17 -14.34 2.13 -7.02
CA GLY A 17 -14.06 0.90 -7.77
C GLY A 17 -13.54 1.15 -9.18
N ALA A 18 -14.02 2.21 -9.85
CA ALA A 18 -13.57 2.61 -11.18
C ALA A 18 -12.07 2.99 -11.19
N THR A 19 -11.59 3.61 -10.12
CA THR A 19 -10.23 4.17 -10.02
C THR A 19 -9.21 3.17 -9.49
N LEU A 20 -9.65 2.11 -8.80
CA LEU A 20 -8.76 1.14 -8.15
C LEU A 20 -7.78 0.49 -9.14
N ASN A 21 -8.20 0.18 -10.36
CA ASN A 21 -7.33 -0.44 -11.35
C ASN A 21 -6.20 0.50 -11.82
N ALA A 22 -6.45 1.80 -11.92
CA ALA A 22 -5.42 2.79 -12.27
C ALA A 22 -4.40 2.93 -11.12
N LEU A 23 -4.89 3.03 -9.87
CA LEU A 23 -4.05 3.10 -8.68
C LEU A 23 -3.17 1.86 -8.50
N ARG A 24 -3.71 0.67 -8.78
CA ARG A 24 -2.95 -0.59 -8.74
C ARG A 24 -1.81 -0.61 -9.75
N LYS A 25 -2.04 -0.11 -10.97
CA LYS A 25 -0.99 -0.01 -12.00
C LYS A 25 0.10 0.96 -11.58
N GLN A 26 -0.29 2.14 -11.08
CA GLN A 26 0.67 3.11 -10.55
C GLN A 26 1.48 2.52 -9.40
N LEU A 27 0.84 1.89 -8.42
CA LEU A 27 1.53 1.22 -7.30
C LEU A 27 2.50 0.15 -7.82
N TYR A 28 2.11 -0.66 -8.79
CA TYR A 28 2.98 -1.68 -9.37
C TYR A 28 4.26 -1.07 -9.98
N TYR A 29 4.13 0.00 -10.78
CA TYR A 29 5.29 0.65 -11.38
C TYR A 29 6.20 1.30 -10.34
N GLU A 30 5.62 1.99 -9.36
CA GLU A 30 6.36 2.60 -8.25
C GLU A 30 7.15 1.56 -7.43
N LEU A 31 6.52 0.42 -7.11
CA LEU A 31 7.20 -0.66 -6.39
C LEU A 31 8.30 -1.31 -7.24
N ARG A 32 8.04 -1.51 -8.54
CA ARG A 32 9.01 -2.09 -9.48
C ARG A 32 10.24 -1.21 -9.64
N ASP A 33 10.05 0.10 -9.81
CA ASP A 33 11.14 1.05 -10.04
C ASP A 33 12.01 1.22 -8.78
N LEU A 34 11.50 0.85 -7.60
CA LEU A 34 12.22 0.80 -6.32
C LEU A 34 12.78 -0.59 -5.96
N ASP A 35 12.62 -1.57 -6.84
CA ASP A 35 12.99 -2.98 -6.61
C ASP A 35 12.35 -3.57 -5.33
N LEU A 36 11.11 -3.14 -5.02
CA LEU A 36 10.33 -3.67 -3.90
C LEU A 36 9.58 -4.92 -4.33
N ARG A 37 9.91 -6.04 -3.69
CA ARG A 37 9.32 -7.34 -4.03
C ARG A 37 7.91 -7.47 -3.48
N VAL A 38 6.93 -7.54 -4.38
CA VAL A 38 5.55 -7.95 -4.07
C VAL A 38 5.51 -9.45 -3.81
N VAL A 39 4.81 -9.83 -2.74
CA VAL A 39 4.59 -11.22 -2.30
C VAL A 39 3.17 -11.66 -2.62
N GLU A 40 2.19 -10.80 -2.34
CA GLU A 40 0.78 -11.13 -2.50
C GLU A 40 -0.01 -9.87 -2.85
N VAL A 41 -1.08 -10.05 -3.63
CA VAL A 41 -2.05 -9.00 -3.93
C VAL A 41 -3.45 -9.55 -3.70
N ARG A 42 -4.21 -8.89 -2.82
CA ARG A 42 -5.63 -9.17 -2.59
C ARG A 42 -6.46 -7.99 -3.02
N VAL A 43 -7.55 -8.25 -3.73
CA VAL A 43 -8.49 -7.23 -4.19
C VAL A 43 -9.87 -7.56 -3.61
N SER A 44 -10.53 -6.56 -3.06
CA SER A 44 -11.90 -6.69 -2.56
C SER A 44 -12.77 -5.61 -3.19
N ARG A 45 -13.98 -5.97 -3.60
CA ARG A 45 -14.99 -5.07 -4.16
C ARG A 45 -16.27 -5.29 -3.39
N ALA A 46 -16.88 -4.22 -2.90
CA ALA A 46 -18.16 -4.29 -2.23
C ALA A 46 -19.23 -3.78 -3.18
N ASP A 47 -20.17 -4.64 -3.56
CA ASP A 47 -21.19 -4.33 -4.57
C ASP A 47 -22.11 -3.17 -4.13
N ALA A 48 -22.30 -2.99 -2.83
CA ALA A 48 -23.19 -1.98 -2.27
C ALA A 48 -22.57 -0.59 -2.08
N SER A 49 -21.24 -0.45 -1.96
CA SER A 49 -20.61 0.81 -1.51
C SER A 49 -19.88 1.60 -2.59
N GLN A 50 -19.84 1.09 -3.83
CA GLN A 50 -18.95 1.58 -4.91
C GLN A 50 -17.46 1.60 -4.56
N LEU A 51 -17.09 1.18 -3.34
CA LEU A 51 -15.72 1.13 -2.87
C LEU A 51 -15.08 -0.19 -3.23
N ALA A 52 -13.81 -0.11 -3.56
CA ALA A 52 -12.95 -1.25 -3.73
C ALA A 52 -11.65 -1.01 -2.98
N SER A 53 -11.01 -2.11 -2.59
CA SER A 53 -9.72 -2.07 -1.93
C SER A 53 -8.73 -3.01 -2.57
N THR A 54 -7.45 -2.69 -2.39
CA THR A 54 -6.35 -3.61 -2.69
C THR A 54 -5.39 -3.61 -1.51
N VAL A 55 -4.98 -4.80 -1.11
CA VAL A 55 -3.91 -5.03 -0.14
C VAL A 55 -2.76 -5.69 -0.88
N VAL A 56 -1.59 -5.07 -0.84
CA VAL A 56 -0.35 -5.59 -1.40
C VAL A 56 0.57 -5.95 -0.24
N THR A 57 0.92 -7.23 -0.13
CA THR A 57 1.97 -7.67 0.79
C THR A 57 3.30 -7.60 0.06
N LEU A 58 4.30 -6.96 0.66
CA LEU A 58 5.61 -6.73 0.06
C LEU A 58 6.74 -6.99 1.07
N ARG A 59 7.93 -7.33 0.57
CA ARG A 59 9.16 -7.40 1.36
C ARG A 59 9.94 -6.10 1.19
N CYS A 60 10.25 -5.45 2.30
CA CYS A 60 10.91 -4.15 2.31
C CYS A 60 12.05 -4.15 3.32
N ALA A 61 13.22 -3.63 2.92
CA ALA A 61 14.27 -3.33 3.87
C ALA A 61 13.87 -2.09 4.72
N PRO A 62 14.33 -1.97 5.98
CA PRO A 62 13.98 -0.83 6.83
C PRO A 62 14.27 0.55 6.20
N GLU A 63 15.33 0.65 5.40
CA GLU A 63 15.74 1.89 4.73
C GLU A 63 14.76 2.33 3.63
N GLN A 64 14.04 1.38 3.01
CA GLN A 64 13.07 1.65 1.95
C GLN A 64 11.69 2.07 2.50
N ARG A 65 11.47 2.05 3.83
CA ARG A 65 10.19 2.46 4.47
C ARG A 65 9.76 3.87 4.09
N LYS A 66 10.71 4.81 3.97
CA LYS A 66 10.43 6.19 3.54
C LYS A 66 9.79 6.25 2.16
N GLN A 67 10.14 5.31 1.28
CA GLN A 67 9.57 5.22 -0.06
C GLN A 67 8.11 4.77 -0.04
N LEU A 68 7.74 3.84 0.86
CA LEU A 68 6.34 3.46 1.06
C LEU A 68 5.50 4.66 1.49
N GLY A 69 6.02 5.50 2.38
CA GLY A 69 5.39 6.77 2.76
C GLY A 69 5.20 7.72 1.57
N ALA A 70 6.24 7.89 0.74
CA ALA A 70 6.17 8.75 -0.43
C ALA A 70 5.17 8.25 -1.48
N ILE A 71 5.12 6.93 -1.73
CA ILE A 71 4.12 6.32 -2.63
C ILE A 71 2.71 6.51 -2.07
N ALA A 72 2.51 6.29 -0.77
CA ALA A 72 1.22 6.47 -0.12
C ALA A 72 0.70 7.91 -0.25
N LEU A 73 1.60 8.89 -0.06
CA LEU A 73 1.27 10.30 -0.25
C LEU A 73 0.85 10.61 -1.69
N ARG A 74 1.62 10.13 -2.69
CA ARG A 74 1.30 10.34 -4.12
C ARG A 74 -0.03 9.71 -4.52
N LEU A 75 -0.27 8.46 -4.13
CA LEU A 75 -1.54 7.79 -4.41
C LEU A 75 -2.70 8.48 -3.70
N GLY A 76 -2.47 8.98 -2.48
CA GLY A 76 -3.45 9.71 -1.69
C GLY A 76 -3.89 11.05 -2.29
N GLN A 77 -3.17 11.60 -3.26
CA GLN A 77 -3.56 12.84 -3.95
C GLN A 77 -4.72 12.65 -4.95
N SER A 78 -5.07 11.40 -5.28
CA SER A 78 -6.22 11.12 -6.15
C SER A 78 -7.55 11.45 -5.42
N PRO A 79 -8.48 12.19 -6.04
CA PRO A 79 -9.75 12.56 -5.40
C PRO A 79 -10.67 11.37 -5.11
N ASP A 80 -10.47 10.24 -5.78
CA ASP A 80 -11.27 9.03 -5.62
C ASP A 80 -10.74 8.10 -4.52
N VAL A 81 -9.58 8.43 -3.96
CA VAL A 81 -9.00 7.69 -2.86
C VAL A 81 -9.72 8.07 -1.56
N ARG A 82 -10.00 7.06 -0.74
CA ARG A 82 -10.60 7.21 0.59
C ARG A 82 -9.59 6.91 1.70
N ARG A 83 -8.66 5.98 1.43
CA ARG A 83 -7.61 5.63 2.38
C ARG A 83 -6.42 5.02 1.65
N VAL A 84 -5.21 5.44 1.99
CA VAL A 84 -3.98 4.75 1.65
C VAL A 84 -3.11 4.68 2.89
N HIS A 85 -2.62 3.49 3.22
CA HIS A 85 -1.72 3.31 4.36
C HIS A 85 -0.86 2.07 4.17
N TRP A 86 0.20 1.97 4.95
CA TRP A 86 1.05 0.79 5.01
C TRP A 86 1.47 0.49 6.43
N GLN A 87 1.72 -0.79 6.72
CA GLN A 87 2.06 -1.26 8.07
C GLN A 87 2.91 -2.53 8.00
N HIS A 88 3.70 -2.77 9.03
CA HIS A 88 4.46 -4.00 9.20
C HIS A 88 3.53 -5.18 9.54
N GLU A 89 3.84 -6.40 9.10
CA GLU A 89 2.96 -7.56 9.33
C GLU A 89 2.98 -8.07 10.79
N SER A 90 4.07 -7.88 11.54
CA SER A 90 4.21 -8.41 12.91
C SER A 90 3.47 -7.64 14.02
N GLY A 91 2.59 -6.70 13.69
CA GLY A 91 1.63 -6.08 14.61
C GLY A 91 2.16 -4.94 15.50
N ALA A 92 1.27 -3.95 15.74
CA ALA A 92 1.31 -2.82 16.68
C ALA A 92 2.43 -1.75 16.50
N ASP A 93 2.08 -0.55 16.01
CA ASP A 93 1.68 0.55 16.90
C ASP A 93 1.17 1.78 16.11
N ILE A 94 0.08 2.37 16.63
CA ILE A 94 -0.50 3.70 16.36
C ILE A 94 -0.98 4.05 14.92
N ALA A 95 -2.30 3.96 14.72
CA ALA A 95 -3.01 4.92 13.85
C ALA A 95 -3.94 5.74 14.75
N VAL A 96 -3.49 6.95 15.13
CA VAL A 96 -4.36 7.98 15.72
C VAL A 96 -5.43 8.33 14.68
N LEU A 97 -6.69 8.18 15.04
CA LEU A 97 -7.80 8.85 14.35
C LEU A 97 -8.01 10.20 15.05
N PRO A 98 -8.11 11.33 14.31
CA PRO A 98 -8.56 12.58 14.91
C PRO A 98 -10.03 12.45 15.35
N ALA A 99 -10.36 13.13 16.45
CA ALA A 99 -11.67 13.18 17.09
C ALA A 99 -12.74 13.83 16.20
#